data_AF-A9KXH1-F1
#
_entry.id   AF-A9KXH1-F1
#
_cell.length_a   1.000
_cell.length_b   1.000
_cell.length_c   1.000
_cell.angle_alpha   90.00
_cell.angle_beta   90.00
_cell.angle_gamma   90.00
#
_symmetry.space_group_name_H-M   'P 1'
#
loop_
_entity.id
_entity.type
_entity.pdbx_description
1 polymer ?
#
loop_
_entity_poly.entity_id
_entity_poly.type
_entity_poly.pdbx_seq_one_letter_code
_entity_poly.pdbx_strand_id
1 'polypeptide(L)'
;MLSIEVNNQSKVRVKNEKAKTISSDYLQNCTKNRYRKKAISDSIIHTHLHGCGSGQVQQAIYALQTALCINTKTLVPQTMSTQEEFLAIKYAAGILHTKDIIEHVNSQLDKGIWSDVFLEILDCDPKGWGCISTLFEKYLKEIGVLIPTIEEAARELVEHHVLLIASGTVMPCVQFKKLLEEIDNYDYYSKTKDYLGDNLGIHQMYGWYYEDYCTVDQINQGILEASKVWVTTYAKKH
;
A
#
# COMPACT_ATOMS: atom_id res chain seq x y z
N MET A 1 54.17 7.08 58.53
CA MET A 1 54.52 8.49 58.30
C MET A 1 54.42 8.77 56.81
N LEU A 2 53.31 9.38 56.38
CA LEU A 2 53.17 10.44 55.37
C LEU A 2 51.71 10.46 54.90
N SER A 3 51.03 11.52 55.34
CA SER A 3 49.67 11.91 55.00
C SER A 3 49.62 12.52 53.60
N ILE A 4 48.53 12.33 52.86
CA ILE A 4 47.94 13.41 52.04
C ILE A 4 46.41 13.34 52.21
N GLU A 5 45.87 14.42 52.78
CA GLU A 5 44.46 14.77 52.82
C GLU A 5 43.97 15.17 51.42
N VAL A 6 42.76 14.76 51.06
CA VAL A 6 41.92 15.52 50.12
C VAL A 6 40.52 15.59 50.72
N ASN A 7 40.16 16.77 51.20
CA ASN A 7 38.79 17.15 51.50
C ASN A 7 38.47 18.37 50.65
N ASN A 8 37.42 18.29 49.83
CA ASN A 8 36.54 19.43 49.61
C ASN A 8 35.21 18.99 48.99
N GLN A 9 34.21 19.01 49.87
CA GLN A 9 32.79 19.07 49.55
C GLN A 9 32.49 20.25 48.61
N SER A 10 31.54 20.10 47.70
CA SER A 10 30.32 20.91 47.77
C SER A 10 29.28 20.59 46.68
N LYS A 11 28.03 20.58 47.17
CA LYS A 11 26.77 20.90 46.49
C LYS A 11 26.19 19.90 45.49
N VAL A 12 25.57 18.90 46.10
CA VAL A 12 24.25 18.38 45.73
C VAL A 12 23.30 19.55 45.40
N ARG A 13 22.77 19.57 44.17
CA ARG A 13 21.57 20.33 43.82
C ARG A 13 20.58 19.38 43.16
N VAL A 14 19.64 18.91 43.97
CA VAL A 14 18.42 18.24 43.54
C VAL A 14 17.54 19.26 42.82
N LYS A 15 17.18 18.96 41.57
CA LYS A 15 15.98 19.47 40.86
C LYS A 15 15.43 18.28 40.07
N ASN A 16 14.58 17.49 40.70
CA ASN A 16 13.12 17.52 40.56
C ASN A 16 12.61 17.53 39.11
N GLU A 17 12.06 16.36 38.76
CA GLU A 17 10.73 16.19 38.18
C GLU A 17 10.34 17.11 37.01
N LYS A 18 10.38 16.52 35.82
CA LYS A 18 9.19 16.42 34.98
C LYS A 18 9.39 15.25 34.00
N ALA A 19 8.94 14.08 34.42
CA ALA A 19 8.55 13.04 33.50
C ALA A 19 7.46 13.62 32.60
N LYS A 20 7.81 13.87 31.33
CA LYS A 20 6.84 14.26 30.31
C LYS A 20 6.16 12.96 29.88
N THR A 21 5.13 12.59 30.64
CA THR A 21 4.10 11.64 30.23
C THR A 21 3.55 12.15 28.91
N ILE A 22 3.92 11.52 27.79
CA ILE A 22 3.26 11.77 26.51
C ILE A 22 1.89 11.12 26.64
N SER A 23 0.89 11.99 26.76
CA SER A 23 -0.50 11.65 27.01
C SER A 23 -1.04 10.75 25.92
N SER A 24 -1.57 9.63 26.37
CA SER A 24 -2.25 8.57 25.63
C SER A 24 -3.66 9.01 25.17
N ASP A 25 -3.80 10.21 24.62
CA ASP A 25 -5.11 10.81 24.28
C ASP A 25 -5.40 10.93 22.77
N TYR A 26 -4.63 10.27 21.91
CA TYR A 26 -4.94 10.18 20.47
C TYR A 26 -6.02 9.14 20.12
N LEU A 27 -6.86 8.77 21.08
CA LEU A 27 -7.81 7.66 20.93
C LEU A 27 -9.15 7.93 21.60
N GLN A 28 -9.80 9.04 21.25
CA GLN A 28 -11.22 9.22 21.54
C GLN A 28 -11.80 10.36 20.70
N ASN A 29 -12.27 10.03 19.49
CA ASN A 29 -13.45 10.64 18.82
C ASN A 29 -13.67 10.04 17.43
N CYS A 30 -13.92 8.73 17.36
CA CYS A 30 -14.59 8.13 16.19
C CYS A 30 -16.10 8.31 16.36
N THR A 31 -16.59 9.50 16.03
CA THR A 31 -18.02 9.80 16.04
C THR A 31 -18.70 9.12 14.87
N LYS A 32 -19.64 8.23 15.20
CA LYS A 32 -20.55 7.47 14.33
C LYS A 32 -21.16 8.34 13.23
N ASN A 33 -20.80 8.13 11.97
CA ASN A 33 -21.60 8.57 10.82
C ASN A 33 -22.26 7.37 10.14
N ARG A 34 -23.56 7.28 10.42
CA ARG A 34 -24.55 6.33 9.90
C ARG A 34 -25.01 6.83 8.52
N TYR A 35 -24.44 6.32 7.44
CA TYR A 35 -24.94 6.61 6.09
C TYR A 35 -26.11 5.68 5.72
N ARG A 36 -27.29 6.29 5.54
CA ARG A 36 -28.50 5.71 4.96
C ARG A 36 -28.21 5.20 3.54
N LYS A 37 -28.40 3.90 3.29
CA LYS A 37 -28.58 3.35 1.93
C LYS A 37 -29.88 3.90 1.35
N LYS A 38 -29.79 4.75 0.32
CA LYS A 38 -30.91 5.07 -0.56
C LYS A 38 -30.93 4.01 -1.67
N ALA A 39 -31.93 3.14 -1.65
CA ALA A 39 -32.19 2.22 -2.75
C ALA A 39 -32.65 3.03 -3.96
N ILE A 40 -31.93 2.93 -5.08
CA ILE A 40 -32.43 3.34 -6.38
C ILE A 40 -33.07 2.08 -6.97
N SER A 41 -34.40 2.05 -7.00
CA SER A 41 -35.18 1.02 -7.68
C SER A 41 -35.32 1.44 -9.14
N ASP A 42 -34.56 0.80 -10.04
CA ASP A 42 -34.81 0.96 -11.47
C ASP A 42 -35.98 0.06 -11.87
N SER A 43 -37.13 0.68 -12.12
CA SER A 43 -38.30 0.02 -12.70
C SER A 43 -38.01 -0.31 -14.17
N ILE A 44 -37.95 -1.59 -14.49
CA ILE A 44 -37.90 -2.06 -15.88
C ILE A 44 -39.25 -1.78 -16.53
N ILE A 45 -39.30 -0.76 -17.39
CA ILE A 45 -40.46 -0.52 -18.27
C ILE A 45 -40.39 -1.56 -19.39
N HIS A 46 -41.31 -2.52 -19.38
CA HIS A 46 -41.54 -3.41 -20.52
C HIS A 46 -42.28 -2.64 -21.63
N THR A 47 -41.56 -2.16 -22.64
CA THR A 47 -42.17 -1.75 -23.90
C THR A 47 -42.43 -2.98 -24.78
N HIS A 48 -43.71 -3.27 -24.98
CA HIS A 48 -44.21 -4.30 -25.88
C HIS A 48 -44.13 -3.77 -27.32
N LEU A 49 -43.10 -4.16 -28.08
CA LEU A 49 -43.01 -3.87 -29.52
C LEU A 49 -43.38 -5.13 -30.31
N HIS A 50 -44.60 -5.09 -30.86
CA HIS A 50 -45.10 -6.04 -31.85
C HIS A 50 -44.67 -5.56 -33.25
N GLY A 51 -44.11 -6.46 -34.07
CA GLY A 51 -44.12 -6.32 -35.52
C GLY A 51 -42.76 -6.15 -36.21
N CYS A 52 -42.38 -7.18 -36.98
CA CYS A 52 -41.61 -7.08 -38.23
C CYS A 52 -40.22 -6.41 -38.16
N GLY A 53 -39.23 -7.12 -37.62
CA GLY A 53 -37.81 -6.71 -37.71
C GLY A 53 -36.81 -7.57 -36.93
N SER A 54 -37.17 -8.80 -36.55
CA SER A 54 -36.41 -9.62 -35.59
C SER A 54 -34.97 -9.90 -36.01
N GLY A 55 -34.66 -9.96 -37.31
CA GLY A 55 -33.29 -10.15 -37.80
C GLY A 55 -32.36 -8.96 -37.53
N GLN A 56 -32.87 -7.72 -37.64
CA GLN A 56 -32.07 -6.51 -37.45
C GLN A 56 -31.81 -6.22 -35.97
N VAL A 57 -32.79 -6.49 -35.11
CA VAL A 57 -32.63 -6.35 -33.66
C VAL A 57 -31.65 -7.41 -33.12
N GLN A 58 -31.75 -8.65 -33.58
CA GLN A 58 -30.82 -9.70 -33.18
C GLN A 58 -29.39 -9.41 -33.67
N GLN A 59 -29.23 -8.88 -34.89
CA GLN A 59 -27.92 -8.43 -35.40
C GLN A 59 -27.37 -7.23 -34.63
N ALA A 60 -28.21 -6.27 -34.23
CA ALA A 60 -27.80 -5.14 -33.42
C ALA A 60 -27.37 -5.57 -32.02
N ILE A 61 -28.11 -6.48 -31.38
CA ILE A 61 -27.74 -7.07 -30.08
C ILE A 61 -26.43 -7.84 -30.19
N TYR A 62 -26.28 -8.67 -31.23
CA TYR A 62 -25.05 -9.41 -31.46
C TYR A 62 -23.89 -8.45 -31.70
N ALA A 63 -24.02 -7.46 -32.59
CA ALA A 63 -22.98 -6.47 -32.87
C ALA A 63 -22.61 -5.63 -31.64
N LEU A 64 -23.58 -5.27 -30.78
CA LEU A 64 -23.32 -4.60 -29.51
C LEU A 64 -22.60 -5.52 -28.52
N GLN A 65 -22.97 -6.81 -28.44
CA GLN A 65 -22.25 -7.79 -27.62
C GLN A 65 -20.82 -8.01 -28.14
N THR A 66 -20.60 -8.06 -29.45
CA THR A 66 -19.25 -8.18 -30.03
C THR A 66 -18.44 -6.90 -29.80
N ALA A 67 -19.04 -5.73 -29.96
CA ALA A 67 -18.39 -4.44 -29.69
C ALA A 67 -18.03 -4.30 -28.20
N LEU A 68 -18.92 -4.71 -27.29
CA LEU A 68 -18.63 -4.74 -25.85
C LEU A 68 -17.50 -5.72 -25.53
N CYS A 69 -17.50 -6.91 -26.16
CA CYS A 69 -16.47 -7.94 -25.99
C CYS A 69 -15.10 -7.52 -26.55
N ILE A 70 -15.09 -6.75 -27.64
CA ILE A 70 -13.89 -6.13 -28.20
C ILE A 70 -13.38 -5.03 -27.26
N ASN A 71 -14.27 -4.16 -26.75
CA ASN A 71 -13.87 -3.09 -25.83
C ASN A 71 -13.35 -3.60 -24.48
N THR A 72 -13.82 -4.76 -24.00
CA THR A 72 -13.25 -5.41 -22.81
C THR A 72 -11.92 -6.12 -23.05
N LYS A 73 -11.53 -6.36 -24.31
CA LYS A 73 -10.21 -6.94 -24.66
C LYS A 73 -9.13 -5.90 -24.90
N THR A 74 -9.48 -4.65 -25.19
CA THR A 74 -8.52 -3.57 -25.52
C THR A 74 -8.41 -2.46 -24.48
N LEU A 75 -8.95 -2.63 -23.28
CA LEU A 75 -8.77 -1.70 -22.16
C LEU A 75 -8.76 -2.47 -20.84
N VAL A 76 -7.73 -3.29 -20.65
CA VAL A 76 -7.23 -3.56 -19.30
C VAL A 76 -5.90 -2.85 -19.21
N PRO A 77 -5.81 -1.70 -18.52
CA PRO A 77 -4.54 -1.24 -18.02
C PRO A 77 -4.00 -2.37 -17.14
N GLN A 78 -2.97 -3.06 -17.63
CA GLN A 78 -2.21 -4.00 -16.82
C GLN A 78 -1.43 -3.17 -15.79
N THR A 79 -1.94 -3.12 -14.57
CA THR A 79 -1.17 -3.15 -13.30
C THR A 79 -2.15 -3.17 -12.13
N MET A 80 -3.01 -4.19 -12.06
CA MET A 80 -3.19 -4.78 -10.74
C MET A 80 -2.13 -5.88 -10.66
N SER A 81 -1.04 -5.54 -10.00
CA SER A 81 -0.06 -6.52 -9.57
C SER A 81 -0.82 -7.69 -8.95
N THR A 82 -0.56 -8.91 -9.40
CA THR A 82 -1.15 -10.09 -8.76
C THR A 82 -0.78 -10.07 -7.28
N GLN A 83 -1.58 -10.73 -6.42
CA GLN A 83 -1.28 -10.74 -4.99
C GLN A 83 0.14 -11.26 -4.73
N GLU A 84 0.59 -12.21 -5.55
CA GLU A 84 1.91 -12.82 -5.54
C GLU A 84 3.01 -11.86 -5.98
N GLU A 85 2.79 -11.07 -7.04
CA GLU A 85 3.72 -10.01 -7.46
C GLU A 85 3.87 -8.93 -6.38
N PHE A 86 2.77 -8.53 -5.72
CA PHE A 86 2.83 -7.54 -4.65
C PHE A 86 3.56 -8.08 -3.42
N LEU A 87 3.41 -9.38 -3.12
CA LEU A 87 4.22 -10.04 -2.10
C LEU A 87 5.70 -10.10 -2.49
N ALA A 88 6.04 -10.34 -3.77
CA ALA A 88 7.41 -10.30 -4.25
C ALA A 88 8.03 -8.89 -4.12
N ILE A 89 7.25 -7.83 -4.36
CA ILE A 89 7.65 -6.44 -4.11
C ILE A 89 7.96 -6.22 -2.62
N LYS A 90 7.05 -6.64 -1.73
CA LYS A 90 7.26 -6.53 -0.28
C LYS A 90 8.46 -7.34 0.21
N TYR A 91 8.66 -8.51 -0.39
CA TYR A 91 9.82 -9.37 -0.13
C TYR A 91 11.12 -8.67 -0.50
N ALA A 92 11.21 -8.13 -1.73
CA ALA A 92 12.39 -7.41 -2.22
C ALA A 92 12.70 -6.14 -1.42
N ALA A 93 11.67 -5.45 -0.94
CA ALA A 93 11.80 -4.29 -0.06
C ALA A 93 12.18 -4.64 1.39
N GLY A 94 12.23 -5.93 1.75
CA GLY A 94 12.58 -6.38 3.10
C GLY A 94 11.52 -6.09 4.16
N ILE A 95 10.29 -5.76 3.76
CA ILE A 95 9.17 -5.44 4.65
C ILE A 95 8.23 -6.64 4.88
N LEU A 96 8.43 -7.73 4.16
CA LEU A 96 7.63 -8.95 4.32
C LEU A 96 8.12 -9.76 5.53
N HIS A 97 7.19 -10.23 6.36
CA HIS A 97 7.51 -11.07 7.51
C HIS A 97 7.07 -12.53 7.33
N THR A 98 7.66 -13.42 8.13
CA THR A 98 7.29 -14.85 8.15
C THR A 98 5.78 -15.08 8.33
N LYS A 99 5.15 -14.27 9.20
CA LYS A 99 3.71 -14.30 9.42
C LYS A 99 2.94 -14.07 8.12
N ASP A 100 3.32 -13.07 7.33
CA ASP A 100 2.58 -12.65 6.14
C ASP A 100 2.61 -13.75 5.07
N ILE A 101 3.76 -14.44 4.94
CA ILE A 101 3.91 -15.60 4.04
C ILE A 101 3.00 -16.75 4.50
N ILE A 102 3.00 -17.06 5.79
CA ILE A 102 2.14 -18.13 6.34
C ILE A 102 0.65 -17.80 6.17
N GLU A 103 0.27 -16.54 6.40
CA GLU A 103 -1.11 -16.07 6.21
C GLU A 103 -1.53 -16.17 4.74
N HIS A 104 -0.66 -15.78 3.81
CA HIS A 104 -0.88 -15.95 2.38
C HIS A 104 -1.05 -17.43 2.01
N VAL A 105 -0.14 -18.31 2.46
CA VAL A 105 -0.22 -19.77 2.19
C VAL A 105 -1.55 -20.35 2.66
N ASN A 106 -1.95 -20.07 3.91
CA ASN A 106 -3.24 -20.54 4.42
C ASN A 106 -4.41 -20.00 3.59
N SER A 107 -4.37 -18.71 3.21
CA SER A 107 -5.41 -18.12 2.36
C SER A 107 -5.52 -18.79 0.99
N GLN A 108 -4.40 -19.20 0.39
CA GLN A 108 -4.42 -19.91 -0.90
C GLN A 108 -4.97 -21.33 -0.74
N LEU A 109 -4.59 -22.04 0.33
CA LEU A 109 -5.12 -23.37 0.65
C LEU A 109 -6.64 -23.32 0.91
N ASP A 110 -7.12 -22.31 1.62
CA ASP A 110 -8.56 -22.09 1.87
C ASP A 110 -9.35 -21.85 0.56
N LYS A 111 -8.70 -21.25 -0.45
CA LYS A 111 -9.26 -21.10 -1.80
C LYS A 111 -9.17 -22.38 -2.63
N GLY A 112 -8.57 -23.45 -2.10
CA GLY A 112 -8.34 -24.71 -2.81
C GLY A 112 -7.17 -24.68 -3.80
N ILE A 113 -6.26 -23.71 -3.69
CA ILE A 113 -5.04 -23.63 -4.48
C ILE A 113 -3.95 -24.40 -3.73
N TRP A 114 -3.42 -25.44 -4.38
CA TRP A 114 -2.42 -26.33 -3.81
C TRP A 114 -1.06 -26.14 -4.48
N SER A 115 0.00 -26.22 -3.67
CA SER A 115 1.39 -26.29 -4.10
C SER A 115 2.15 -27.16 -3.11
N ASP A 116 3.07 -28.00 -3.59
CA ASP A 116 3.93 -28.81 -2.72
C ASP A 116 4.76 -27.92 -1.78
N VAL A 117 5.16 -26.73 -2.25
CA VAL A 117 5.90 -25.74 -1.47
C VAL A 117 5.09 -25.18 -0.31
N PHE A 118 3.75 -25.12 -0.43
CA PHE A 118 2.90 -24.69 0.68
C PHE A 118 2.98 -25.65 1.86
N LEU A 119 3.01 -26.95 1.60
CA LEU A 119 3.17 -27.96 2.64
C LEU A 119 4.56 -27.86 3.27
N GLU A 120 5.61 -27.72 2.45
CA GLU A 120 6.98 -27.50 2.94
C GLU A 120 7.08 -26.25 3.84
N ILE A 121 6.39 -25.16 3.50
CA ILE A 121 6.34 -23.92 4.31
C ILE A 121 5.66 -24.18 5.66
N LEU A 122 4.54 -24.90 5.66
CA LEU A 122 3.78 -25.17 6.89
C LEU A 122 4.50 -26.13 7.83
N ASP A 123 5.23 -27.09 7.27
CA ASP A 123 5.98 -28.13 7.98
C ASP A 123 7.37 -27.67 8.46
N CYS A 124 7.87 -26.51 7.99
CA CYS A 124 9.17 -26.01 8.44
C CYS A 124 9.18 -25.71 9.95
N ASP A 125 10.15 -26.29 10.67
CA ASP A 125 10.39 -26.09 12.10
C ASP A 125 11.89 -25.91 12.39
N PRO A 126 12.32 -24.79 13.03
CA PRO A 126 11.51 -23.65 13.44
C PRO A 126 11.01 -22.82 12.25
N LYS A 127 9.84 -22.18 12.40
CA LYS A 127 9.28 -21.19 11.47
C LYS A 127 10.07 -19.88 11.49
N GLY A 128 11.35 -19.96 11.15
CA GLY A 128 12.27 -18.84 11.07
C GLY A 128 12.37 -18.28 9.66
N TRP A 129 12.68 -16.98 9.56
CA TRP A 129 12.81 -16.27 8.28
C TRP A 129 13.70 -17.01 7.29
N GLY A 130 14.89 -17.49 7.68
CA GLY A 130 15.83 -18.13 6.74
C GLY A 130 15.29 -19.38 6.03
N CYS A 131 14.46 -20.19 6.71
CA CYS A 131 13.81 -21.33 6.08
C CYS A 131 12.66 -20.87 5.17
N ILE A 132 11.78 -20.03 5.72
CA ILE A 132 10.54 -19.62 5.07
C ILE A 132 10.81 -18.75 3.83
N SER A 133 11.81 -17.86 3.88
CA SER A 133 12.19 -17.00 2.76
C SER A 133 12.66 -17.85 1.57
N THR A 134 13.50 -18.85 1.81
CA THR A 134 14.02 -19.74 0.77
C THR A 134 12.89 -20.53 0.08
N LEU A 135 11.94 -21.04 0.87
CA LEU A 135 10.77 -21.73 0.33
C LEU A 135 9.83 -20.78 -0.42
N PHE A 136 9.68 -19.55 0.07
CA PHE A 136 8.90 -18.53 -0.62
C PHE A 136 9.51 -18.13 -1.97
N GLU A 137 10.83 -17.98 -2.06
CA GLU A 137 11.51 -17.75 -3.34
C GLU A 137 11.31 -18.92 -4.31
N LYS A 138 11.37 -20.17 -3.81
CA LYS A 138 11.05 -21.38 -4.61
C LYS A 138 9.63 -21.31 -5.16
N TYR A 139 8.65 -20.97 -4.31
CA TYR A 139 7.25 -20.79 -4.73
C TYR A 139 7.10 -19.72 -5.82
N LEU A 140 7.65 -18.51 -5.60
CA LEU A 140 7.59 -17.43 -6.59
C LEU A 140 8.18 -17.84 -7.93
N LYS A 141 9.31 -18.57 -7.92
CA LYS A 141 9.94 -19.10 -9.12
C LYS A 141 9.07 -20.15 -9.83
N GLU A 142 8.41 -21.03 -9.10
CA GLU A 142 7.51 -22.05 -9.68
C GLU A 142 6.31 -21.43 -10.41
N ILE A 143 5.74 -20.35 -9.85
CA ILE A 143 4.63 -19.63 -10.49
C ILE A 143 5.08 -18.59 -11.53
N GLY A 144 6.39 -18.45 -11.75
CA GLY A 144 6.97 -17.53 -12.74
C GLY A 144 6.98 -16.06 -12.33
N VAL A 145 6.82 -15.75 -11.04
CA VAL A 145 6.92 -14.38 -10.51
C VAL A 145 8.40 -14.04 -10.28
N LEU A 146 8.85 -12.96 -10.93
CA LEU A 146 10.19 -12.44 -10.75
C LEU A 146 10.26 -11.58 -9.49
N ILE A 147 11.30 -11.78 -8.69
CA ILE A 147 11.59 -10.91 -7.56
C ILE A 147 12.25 -9.63 -8.10
N PRO A 148 11.62 -8.46 -7.91
CA PRO A 148 12.17 -7.20 -8.42
C PRO A 148 13.45 -6.82 -7.68
N THR A 149 14.23 -5.92 -8.29
CA THR A 149 15.30 -5.21 -7.57
C THR A 149 14.70 -4.36 -6.45
N ILE A 150 15.52 -4.00 -5.47
CA ILE A 150 15.06 -3.13 -4.38
C ILE A 150 14.54 -1.80 -4.96
N GLU A 151 15.24 -1.20 -5.93
CA GLU A 151 14.83 0.03 -6.64
C GLU A 151 13.44 -0.07 -7.27
N GLU A 152 13.19 -1.17 -7.97
CA GLU A 152 11.90 -1.43 -8.61
C GLU A 152 10.81 -1.63 -7.56
N ALA A 153 11.09 -2.39 -6.50
CA ALA A 153 10.15 -2.62 -5.41
C ALA A 153 9.71 -1.30 -4.74
N ALA A 154 10.65 -0.40 -4.43
CA ALA A 154 10.33 0.89 -3.85
C ALA A 154 9.48 1.77 -4.78
N ARG A 155 9.76 1.77 -6.08
CA ARG A 155 8.95 2.50 -7.06
C ARG A 155 7.52 1.96 -7.11
N GLU A 156 7.35 0.64 -7.16
CA GLU A 156 6.03 0.01 -7.19
C GLU A 156 5.25 0.24 -5.87
N LEU A 157 5.92 0.26 -4.71
CA LEU A 157 5.29 0.63 -3.43
C LEU A 157 4.80 2.08 -3.43
N VAL A 158 5.64 3.02 -3.91
CA VAL A 158 5.24 4.43 -4.09
C VAL A 158 4.02 4.52 -5.00
N GLU A 159 4.09 3.90 -6.18
CA GLU A 159 3.00 3.92 -7.15
C GLU A 159 1.70 3.37 -6.54
N HIS A 160 1.75 2.23 -5.85
CA HIS A 160 0.61 1.63 -5.17
C HIS A 160 -0.06 2.60 -4.17
N HIS A 161 0.72 3.18 -3.26
CA HIS A 161 0.17 4.08 -2.24
C HIS A 161 -0.35 5.38 -2.83
N VAL A 162 0.35 5.96 -3.81
CA VAL A 162 -0.04 7.22 -4.44
C VAL A 162 -1.31 7.03 -5.27
N LEU A 163 -1.46 5.91 -5.99
CA LEU A 163 -2.70 5.58 -6.70
C LEU A 163 -3.89 5.42 -5.76
N LEU A 164 -3.70 4.76 -4.61
CA LEU A 164 -4.74 4.66 -3.59
C LEU A 164 -5.16 6.04 -3.07
N ILE A 165 -4.19 6.93 -2.76
CA ILE A 165 -4.50 8.30 -2.33
C ILE A 165 -5.24 9.06 -3.44
N ALA A 166 -4.72 9.04 -4.67
CA ALA A 166 -5.29 9.76 -5.80
C ALA A 166 -6.73 9.32 -6.13
N SER A 167 -7.08 8.05 -5.85
CA SER A 167 -8.44 7.53 -6.00
C SER A 167 -9.47 8.16 -5.04
N GLY A 168 -9.00 8.79 -3.96
CA GLY A 168 -9.87 9.35 -2.91
C GLY A 168 -10.56 8.32 -2.03
N THR A 169 -10.20 7.03 -2.13
CA THR A 169 -10.81 5.94 -1.35
C THR A 169 -10.22 5.79 0.06
N VAL A 170 -9.05 6.38 0.30
CA VAL A 170 -8.30 6.32 1.56
C VAL A 170 -8.06 7.72 2.12
N MET A 171 -7.80 7.79 3.43
CA MET A 171 -7.40 9.04 4.07
C MET A 171 -5.94 9.39 3.67
N PRO A 172 -5.69 10.52 2.98
CA PRO A 172 -4.38 10.84 2.40
C PRO A 172 -3.23 10.81 3.41
N CYS A 173 -3.34 11.52 4.54
CA CYS A 173 -2.28 11.55 5.56
C CYS A 173 -1.95 10.16 6.10
N VAL A 174 -2.97 9.33 6.35
CA VAL A 174 -2.79 7.99 6.92
C VAL A 174 -2.11 7.08 5.91
N GLN A 175 -2.53 7.10 4.65
CA GLN A 175 -1.94 6.25 3.62
C GLN A 175 -0.52 6.71 3.25
N PHE A 176 -0.28 8.02 3.24
CA PHE A 176 1.05 8.57 2.97
C PHE A 176 2.03 8.26 4.12
N LYS A 177 1.58 8.30 5.38
CA LYS A 177 2.39 7.84 6.51
C LYS A 177 2.84 6.38 6.33
N LYS A 178 1.91 5.49 5.95
CA LYS A 178 2.25 4.07 5.69
C LYS A 178 3.29 3.94 4.57
N LEU A 179 3.14 4.72 3.50
CA LEU A 179 4.13 4.75 2.42
C LEU A 179 5.52 5.10 2.97
N LEU A 180 5.63 6.15 3.77
CA LEU A 180 6.91 6.56 4.38
C LEU A 180 7.50 5.46 5.25
N GLU A 181 6.69 4.79 6.07
CA GLU A 181 7.13 3.66 6.91
C GLU A 181 7.63 2.47 6.08
N GLU A 182 7.00 2.18 4.94
CA GLU A 182 7.38 1.07 4.06
C GLU A 182 8.67 1.35 3.26
N ILE A 183 8.94 2.61 2.91
CA ILE A 183 10.16 2.99 2.18
C ILE A 183 11.31 3.42 3.09
N ASP A 184 11.10 3.52 4.40
CA ASP A 184 12.14 3.94 5.37
C ASP A 184 13.33 2.98 5.42
N ASN A 185 13.09 1.69 5.17
CA ASN A 185 14.14 0.67 5.12
C ASN A 185 15.02 0.73 3.87
N TYR A 186 14.69 1.60 2.92
CA TYR A 186 15.45 1.73 1.71
C TYR A 186 16.68 2.63 1.94
N ASP A 187 17.89 2.06 1.90
CA ASP A 187 19.14 2.82 1.92
C ASP A 187 19.41 3.52 0.57
N TYR A 188 18.75 4.67 0.37
CA TYR A 188 18.93 5.54 -0.80
C TYR A 188 20.16 6.45 -0.67
N TYR A 189 20.69 6.65 0.53
CA TYR A 189 21.75 7.63 0.82
C TYR A 189 23.08 7.31 0.14
N SER A 190 23.29 6.04 -0.23
CA SER A 190 24.51 5.63 -0.94
C SER A 190 24.53 6.03 -2.42
N LYS A 191 23.39 6.41 -3.03
CA LYS A 191 23.27 6.54 -4.51
C LYS A 191 22.91 7.93 -5.04
N THR A 192 22.41 8.88 -4.23
CA THR A 192 21.98 10.21 -4.73
C THR A 192 22.45 11.38 -3.86
N LYS A 193 22.71 12.53 -4.51
CA LYS A 193 22.98 13.82 -3.83
C LYS A 193 21.72 14.66 -3.59
N ASP A 194 20.60 14.26 -4.18
CA ASP A 194 19.31 14.96 -4.12
C ASP A 194 18.42 14.43 -3.01
N TYR A 195 17.43 15.23 -2.61
CA TYR A 195 16.46 14.89 -1.57
C TYR A 195 15.57 13.70 -2.00
N LEU A 196 15.29 12.77 -1.06
CA LEU A 196 14.61 11.48 -1.31
C LEU A 196 13.28 11.61 -2.07
N GLY A 197 12.51 12.65 -1.75
CA GLY A 197 11.23 12.92 -2.39
C GLY A 197 11.34 13.37 -3.85
N ASP A 198 12.51 13.82 -4.30
CA ASP A 198 12.67 14.35 -5.66
C ASP A 198 12.85 13.21 -6.65
N ASN A 199 13.63 12.18 -6.30
CA ASN A 199 13.89 11.03 -7.17
C ASN A 199 12.65 10.13 -7.36
N LEU A 200 11.82 10.01 -6.33
CA LEU A 200 10.54 9.29 -6.39
C LEU A 200 9.36 10.18 -6.77
N GLY A 201 9.57 11.49 -6.97
CA GLY A 201 8.54 12.48 -7.28
C GLY A 201 7.60 12.82 -6.12
N ILE A 202 7.78 12.25 -4.93
CA ILE A 202 6.88 12.43 -3.78
C ILE A 202 7.13 13.69 -2.93
N HIS A 203 8.09 14.54 -3.29
CA HIS A 203 8.49 15.73 -2.53
C HIS A 203 7.34 16.68 -2.19
N GLN A 204 6.39 16.89 -3.10
CA GLN A 204 5.22 17.76 -2.82
C GLN A 204 4.29 17.16 -1.76
N MET A 205 4.04 15.85 -1.83
CA MET A 205 3.25 15.15 -0.81
C MET A 205 3.96 15.16 0.54
N TYR A 206 5.29 15.01 0.54
CA TYR A 206 6.11 15.12 1.73
C TYR A 206 6.02 16.52 2.36
N GLY A 207 6.09 17.57 1.54
CA GLY A 207 5.94 18.95 1.99
C GLY A 207 4.60 19.19 2.70
N TRP A 208 3.50 18.72 2.11
CA TRP A 208 2.19 18.77 2.75
C TRP A 208 2.13 18.00 4.06
N TYR A 209 2.69 16.79 4.11
CA TYR A 209 2.60 15.92 5.28
C TYR A 209 3.28 16.51 6.54
N TYR A 210 4.33 17.32 6.37
CA TYR A 210 5.03 18.00 7.46
C TYR A 210 4.63 19.45 7.64
N GLU A 211 3.60 19.93 6.95
CA GLU A 211 3.09 21.29 7.10
C GLU A 211 2.45 21.49 8.49
N ASP A 212 2.94 22.47 9.25
CA ASP A 212 2.55 22.73 10.64
C ASP A 212 1.55 23.88 10.79
N TYR A 213 1.35 24.69 9.74
CA TYR A 213 0.41 25.82 9.76
C TYR A 213 -0.97 25.49 9.15
N CYS A 214 -1.14 24.30 8.57
CA CYS A 214 -2.40 23.88 7.96
C CYS A 214 -3.25 23.00 8.89
N THR A 215 -4.57 23.06 8.69
CA THR A 215 -5.50 22.09 9.29
C THR A 215 -5.34 20.71 8.64
N VAL A 216 -5.74 19.66 9.36
CA VAL A 216 -5.70 18.27 8.85
C VAL A 216 -6.46 18.13 7.51
N ASP A 217 -7.57 18.83 7.34
CA ASP A 217 -8.35 18.80 6.09
C ASP A 217 -7.58 19.46 4.93
N GLN A 218 -6.90 20.58 5.19
CA GLN A 218 -6.04 21.24 4.20
C GLN A 218 -4.85 20.36 3.82
N ILE A 219 -4.20 19.71 4.79
CA ILE A 219 -3.11 18.78 4.53
C ILE A 219 -3.59 17.61 3.68
N ASN A 220 -4.72 16.98 4.06
CA ASN A 220 -5.28 15.87 3.29
C ASN A 220 -5.62 16.28 1.85
N GLN A 221 -6.21 17.46 1.66
CA GLN A 221 -6.51 17.98 0.34
C GLN A 221 -5.23 18.25 -0.47
N GLY A 222 -4.21 18.82 0.17
CA GLY A 222 -2.91 19.07 -0.45
C GLY A 222 -2.20 17.79 -0.90
N ILE A 223 -2.13 16.78 -0.04
CA ILE A 223 -1.58 15.46 -0.38
C ILE A 223 -2.38 14.83 -1.53
N LEU A 224 -3.72 14.87 -1.47
CA LEU A 224 -4.57 14.32 -2.52
C LEU A 224 -4.31 14.95 -3.89
N GLU A 225 -4.25 16.29 -3.96
CA GLU A 225 -3.98 16.98 -5.23
C GLU A 225 -2.55 16.72 -5.72
N ALA A 226 -1.56 16.71 -4.82
CA ALA A 226 -0.19 16.35 -5.16
C ALA A 226 -0.09 14.90 -5.67
N SER A 227 -0.85 13.95 -5.10
CA SER A 227 -0.93 12.58 -5.59
C SER A 227 -1.52 12.49 -7.00
N LYS A 228 -2.58 13.25 -7.30
CA LYS A 228 -3.15 13.29 -8.66
C LYS A 228 -2.14 13.84 -9.68
N VAL A 229 -1.43 14.92 -9.33
CA VAL A 229 -0.35 15.47 -10.16
C VAL A 229 0.75 14.43 -10.36
N TRP A 230 1.14 13.73 -9.30
CA TRP A 230 2.13 12.66 -9.37
C TRP A 230 1.70 11.58 -10.35
N VAL A 231 0.45 11.11 -10.28
CA VAL A 231 -0.09 10.09 -11.21
C VAL A 231 0.01 10.56 -12.65
N THR A 232 -0.33 11.82 -12.95
CA THR A 232 -0.23 12.33 -14.33
C THR A 232 1.22 12.48 -14.85
N THR A 233 2.19 12.57 -13.94
CA THR A 233 3.59 12.89 -14.26
C THR A 233 4.50 11.65 -14.25
N TYR A 234 4.28 10.76 -13.28
CA TYR A 234 5.18 9.68 -12.90
C TYR A 234 4.53 8.31 -12.94
N ALA A 235 3.21 8.19 -12.71
CA ALA A 235 2.56 6.90 -13.00
C ALA A 235 2.76 6.68 -14.49
N LYS A 236 3.35 5.53 -14.81
CA LYS A 236 3.83 5.17 -16.14
C LYS A 236 2.89 5.72 -17.20
N LYS A 237 3.37 6.60 -18.09
CA LYS A 237 2.70 6.93 -19.35
C LYS A 237 2.70 5.68 -20.24
N HIS A 238 1.98 4.63 -19.85
CA HIS A 238 1.90 3.36 -20.56
C HIS A 238 0.49 2.80 -20.43
#